data_AF-A0A8T4V031-F1
#
_entry.id   AF-A0A8T4V031-F1
#
_cell.length_a   1.000
_cell.length_b   1.000
_cell.length_c   1.000
_cell.angle_alpha   90.00
_cell.angle_beta   90.00
_cell.angle_gamma   90.00
#
_symmetry.space_group_name_H-M   'P 1'
#
loop_
_entity.id
_entity.type
_entity.pdbx_description
1 polymer ?
#
loop_
_entity_poly.entity_id
_entity_poly.type
_entity_poly.pdbx_seq_one_letter_code
_entity_poly.pdbx_strand_id
1 'polypeptide(L)' 'MIVVLRAKFESLDEQRKFFVEIKKKLGIGSQKISKLLSLKSRGGLESYTAKRTSPPVWIIKKLFELSGMKLAILFLK' A
#
# COMPACT_ATOMS: atom_id res chain seq x y z
N MET A 1 -14.14 3.47 18.98
CA MET A 1 -14.05 3.11 17.55
C MET A 1 -12.66 3.47 17.05
N ILE A 2 -11.87 2.51 16.55
CA ILE A 2 -10.59 2.83 15.90
C ILE A 2 -10.91 3.41 14.53
N VAL A 3 -10.68 4.71 14.33
CA VAL A 3 -10.82 5.35 13.03
C VAL A 3 -9.69 4.85 12.13
N VAL A 4 -9.99 3.94 11.22
CA VAL A 4 -9.01 3.48 10.22
C VAL A 4 -8.92 4.54 9.13
N LEU A 5 -7.95 5.46 9.24
CA LEU A 5 -7.64 6.41 8.18
C LEU A 5 -7.19 5.65 6.93
N ARG A 6 -7.89 5.86 5.82
CA ARG A 6 -7.56 5.28 4.51
C ARG A 6 -6.72 6.27 3.70
N ALA A 7 -5.69 5.78 3.03
CA ALA A 7 -4.91 6.60 2.12
C ALA A 7 -5.75 6.89 0.87
N LYS A 8 -5.75 8.15 0.43
CA LYS A 8 -6.40 8.58 -0.81
C LYS A 8 -5.33 8.79 -1.87
N PHE A 9 -5.48 8.11 -2.99
CA PHE A 9 -4.68 8.34 -4.20
C PHE A 9 -5.45 9.30 -5.11
N GLU A 10 -4.74 10.06 -5.95
CA GLU A 10 -5.39 10.96 -6.92
C GLU A 10 -6.24 10.17 -7.91
N SER A 11 -5.76 8.99 -8.32
CA SER A 11 -6.49 8.04 -9.14
C SER A 11 -6.29 6.59 -8.69
N LEU A 12 -7.22 5.71 -9.10
CA LEU A 12 -7.04 4.27 -8.90
C LEU A 12 -5.84 3.73 -9.69
N ASP A 13 -5.46 4.37 -10.80
CA ASP A 13 -4.30 3.96 -11.59
C ASP A 13 -2.99 4.25 -10.86
N GLU A 14 -2.87 5.42 -10.22
CA GLU A 14 -1.75 5.74 -9.34
C GLU A 14 -1.62 4.75 -8.17
N GLN A 15 -2.75 4.37 -7.56
CA GLN A 15 -2.72 3.34 -6.52
C GLN A 15 -2.08 2.05 -7.04
N ARG A 16 -2.52 1.56 -8.21
CA ARG A 16 -1.94 0.35 -8.82
C ARG A 16 -0.46 0.55 -9.12
N LYS A 17 -0.08 1.67 -9.73
CA LYS A 17 1.30 2.00 -10.09
C LYS A 17 2.20 1.99 -8.85
N PHE A 18 1.76 2.60 -7.76
CA PHE A 18 2.43 2.59 -6.47
C PHE A 18 2.74 1.17 -5.98
N PHE A 19 1.72 0.31 -5.88
CA PHE A 19 1.93 -1.06 -5.39
C PHE A 19 2.80 -1.91 -6.33
N VAL A 20 2.76 -1.65 -7.63
CA VAL A 20 3.64 -2.32 -8.62
C VAL A 20 5.09 -1.83 -8.47
N GLU A 21 5.30 -0.54 -8.36
CA GLU A 21 6.61 0.09 -8.14
C GLU A 21 7.25 -0.41 -6.84
N ILE A 22 6.48 -0.45 -5.75
CA ILE A 22 6.93 -1.00 -4.46
C ILE A 22 7.41 -2.44 -4.61
N LYS A 23 6.67 -3.29 -5.33
CA LYS A 23 7.07 -4.69 -5.58
C LYS A 23 8.37 -4.77 -6.37
N LYS A 24 8.52 -3.93 -7.40
CA LYS A 24 9.74 -3.85 -8.21
C LYS A 24 10.93 -3.41 -7.37
N LYS A 25 10.79 -2.35 -6.57
CA LYS A 25 11.88 -1.77 -5.79
C LYS A 25 12.34 -2.67 -4.64
N LEU A 26 11.40 -3.36 -3.99
CA LEU A 26 11.73 -4.31 -2.94
C LEU A 26 12.21 -5.66 -3.49
N GLY A 27 12.03 -5.93 -4.79
CA GLY A 27 12.40 -7.21 -5.42
C GLY A 27 11.65 -8.42 -4.86
N ILE A 28 10.49 -8.21 -4.21
CA ILE A 28 9.73 -9.27 -3.53
C ILE A 28 8.26 -9.26 -3.93
N GLY A 29 7.67 -10.45 -3.97
CA GLY A 29 6.27 -10.64 -4.33
C GLY A 29 5.27 -10.25 -3.24
N SER A 30 3.98 -10.18 -3.62
CA SER A 30 2.88 -9.76 -2.76
C SER A 30 2.80 -10.53 -1.43
N GLN A 31 3.17 -11.80 -1.41
CA GLN A 31 3.12 -12.65 -0.23
C GLN A 31 4.15 -12.23 0.84
N LYS A 32 5.39 -11.94 0.43
CA LYS A 32 6.45 -11.47 1.35
C LYS A 32 6.11 -10.08 1.89
N ILE A 33 5.64 -9.18 1.02
CA ILE A 33 5.21 -7.84 1.44
C ILE A 33 4.05 -7.91 2.43
N SER A 34 3.08 -8.80 2.19
CA SER A 34 1.96 -8.98 3.11
C SER A 34 2.41 -9.45 4.51
N LYS A 35 3.43 -10.31 4.58
CA LYS A 35 4.06 -10.71 5.86
C LYS A 35 4.75 -9.53 6.55
N LEU A 36 5.51 -8.71 5.82
CA LEU A 36 6.17 -7.51 6.37
C LEU A 36 5.17 -6.48 6.90
N LEU A 37 4.03 -6.37 6.23
CA LEU A 37 2.92 -5.51 6.63
C LEU A 37 2.01 -6.14 7.70
N SER A 38 2.30 -7.36 8.17
CA SER A 38 1.45 -8.09 9.11
C SER A 38 -0.01 -8.21 8.65
N LEU A 39 -0.24 -8.32 7.33
CA LEU A 39 -1.57 -8.55 6.77
C LEU A 39 -1.96 -10.01 6.97
N LYS A 40 -3.25 -10.23 7.29
CA LYS A 40 -3.82 -11.59 7.47
C LYS A 40 -3.61 -12.48 6.23
N SER A 41 -3.54 -11.91 5.03
CA SER A 41 -3.37 -12.69 3.80
C SER A 41 -2.75 -11.88 2.67
N ARG A 42 -2.18 -12.60 1.68
CA ARG A 42 -1.73 -12.04 0.39
C ARG A 42 -2.82 -11.21 -0.30
N GLY A 43 -4.07 -11.63 -0.13
CA GLY A 43 -5.25 -11.01 -0.72
C GLY A 43 -5.43 -9.55 -0.31
N GLY A 44 -4.96 -9.15 0.88
CA GLY A 44 -4.99 -7.75 1.30
C GLY A 44 -4.20 -6.85 0.35
N LEU A 45 -2.94 -7.20 0.10
CA LEU A 45 -2.07 -6.44 -0.81
C LEU A 45 -2.53 -6.50 -2.27
N GLU A 46 -3.03 -7.66 -2.70
CA GLU A 46 -3.55 -7.81 -4.06
C GLU A 46 -4.83 -7.02 -4.27
N SER A 47 -5.70 -6.92 -3.26
CA SER A 47 -6.91 -6.10 -3.35
C SER A 47 -6.57 -4.61 -3.52
N TYR A 48 -5.50 -4.12 -2.87
CA TYR A 48 -5.00 -2.76 -3.11
C TYR A 48 -4.41 -2.62 -4.51
N THR A 49 -3.62 -3.60 -4.96
CA THR A 49 -3.02 -3.57 -6.31
C THR A 49 -4.10 -3.61 -7.40
N ALA A 50 -5.16 -4.37 -7.18
CA ALA A 50 -6.29 -4.56 -8.10
C ALA A 50 -7.35 -3.47 -8.01
N LYS A 51 -7.08 -2.37 -7.30
CA LYS A 51 -7.99 -1.20 -7.17
C LYS A 51 -9.34 -1.54 -6.51
N ARG A 52 -9.45 -2.67 -5.80
CA ARG A 52 -10.72 -3.13 -5.18
C ARG A 52 -11.02 -2.45 -3.85
N THR A 53 -10.00 -1.99 -3.15
CA THR A 53 -10.14 -1.27 -1.89
C THR A 53 -9.00 -0.28 -1.72
N SER A 54 -9.27 0.80 -1.01
CA SER A 54 -8.24 1.75 -0.60
C SER A 54 -7.44 1.18 0.59
N PRO A 55 -6.11 1.28 0.57
CA PRO A 55 -5.28 0.83 1.68
C PRO A 55 -5.36 1.77 2.89
N PRO A 56 -5.26 1.25 4.11
CA PRO A 56 -5.02 2.05 5.30
C PRO A 56 -3.73 2.89 5.20
N VAL A 57 -3.73 4.06 5.84
CA VAL A 57 -2.56 4.97 5.91
C VAL A 57 -1.32 4.28 6.49
N TRP A 58 -1.48 3.44 7.52
CA TRP A 58 -0.35 2.76 8.15
C TRP A 58 0.35 1.78 7.21
N ILE A 59 -0.37 1.16 6.27
CA ILE A 59 0.23 0.28 5.26
C ILE A 59 1.16 1.10 4.36
N ILE A 60 0.67 2.24 3.91
CA ILE A 60 1.44 3.14 3.05
C ILE A 60 2.70 3.63 3.77
N LYS A 61 2.59 4.04 5.04
CA LYS A 61 3.73 4.44 5.86
C LYS A 61 4.78 3.33 5.96
N LYS A 62 4.38 2.11 6.32
CA LYS A 62 5.31 0.97 6.36
C LYS A 62 5.95 0.68 5.01
N LEU A 63 5.18 0.74 3.92
CA LEU A 63 5.73 0.52 2.58
C LEU A 63 6.76 1.58 2.19
N PHE A 64 6.61 2.82 2.65
CA PHE A 64 7.62 3.85 2.48
C PHE A 64 8.89 3.56 3.28
N GLU A 65 8.76 3.22 4.56
CA GLU A 65 9.90 2.86 5.41
C GLU A 65 10.70 1.69 4.80
N LEU A 66 10.02 0.71 4.22
CA LEU A 66 10.65 -0.44 3.59
C LEU A 66 11.31 -0.12 2.23
N SER A 67 10.68 0.75 1.43
CA SER A 67 11.10 0.98 0.03
C SER A 67 11.97 2.21 -0.17
N GLY A 68 12.02 3.12 0.82
CA GLY A 68 12.66 4.43 0.71
C GLY A 68 12.05 5.32 -0.38
N MET A 69 10.85 5.01 -0.90
CA MET A 69 10.16 5.88 -1.84
C MET A 69 9.61 7.12 -1.11
N LYS A 70 9.59 8.27 -1.78
CA LYS A 70 8.74 9.40 -1.40
C LYS A 70 7.63 9.48 -2.43
N LEU A 71 6.38 9.32 -2.00
CA LEU A 71 5.23 9.69 -2.82
C LEU A 71 4.50 10.83 -2.11
N ALA A 72 4.07 11.82 -2.89
CA ALA A 72 3.22 12.91 -2.44
C ALA A 72 1.78 12.40 -2.26
N ILE A 73 1.51 11.63 -1.20
CA ILE A 73 0.15 11.21 -0.87
C ILE A 73 -0.50 12.30 -0.02
N LEU A 74 -1.66 12.80 -0.45
CA LEU A 74 -2.51 13.65 0.37
C LEU A 74 -3.07 12.81 1.53
N PHE A 75 -2.49 12.97 2.71
CA PHE A 75 -3.13 12.53 3.95
C PHE A 75 -4.19 13.58 4.32
N LEU A 76 -5.48 13.27 4.10
CA LEU A 76 -6.55 14.08 4.68
C LEU A 76 -6.58 13.82 6.20
N LYS A 77 -6.48 14.93 6.94
CA LYS A 77 -6.40 15.04 8.39
C LYS A 77 -7.73 14.71 9.05
#